data_AF-A0AAN9AIW6-F1
#
_entry.id   AF-A0AAN9AIW6-F1
#
_cell.length_a   1.000
_cell.length_b   1.000
_cell.length_c   1.000
_cell.angle_alpha   90.00
_cell.angle_beta   90.00
_cell.angle_gamma   90.00
#
_symmetry.space_group_name_H-M   'P 1'
#
loop_
_entity.id
_entity.type
_entity.pdbx_description
1 polymer ?
#
loop_
_entity_poly.entity_id
_entity_poly.type
_entity_poly.pdbx_seq_one_letter_code
_entity_poly.pdbx_strand_id
1 'polypeptide(L)'
;MATSWLNLLLLHLLCFPPFAVKTTHAVLYRKQLGCRLETCAESYLDVFSVSKCAALCSLSGQCVSGSHVPATGQCCLSDRYTYQPGNDFVQEAEAVYFQDEKDYAENGQWTMVFRAISSNGQNVHDAFLNIGNYHDSPLGGAAPLTCWSISASAPCPYHVRSKLLDLWKDETISPNKIKFALYKDSTEVANIVFDGAKSNLTNWFNSTRVISSSYTDISTDVPYPLFNFVYVDAYVNRTFYAAHSHNGCPDDWGWVSVVERFLCDYERGVVPLFIYSQGSTVTRWNVPGHADVLAVFLDL
;
A
#
# COMPACT_ATOMS: atom_id res chain seq x y z
N MET A 1 -11.20 82.00 26.62
CA MET A 1 -10.84 81.56 25.25
C MET A 1 -9.55 82.27 24.86
N ALA A 2 -8.42 81.55 24.90
CA ALA A 2 -7.14 81.78 24.20
C ALA A 2 -6.07 80.88 24.84
N THR A 3 -5.43 80.02 24.03
CA THR A 3 -3.99 79.61 23.99
C THR A 3 -3.28 79.15 25.29
N SER A 4 -2.38 78.16 25.38
CA SER A 4 -1.56 77.42 24.39
C SER A 4 -0.55 76.51 25.13
N TRP A 5 -0.55 75.20 24.82
CA TRP A 5 0.58 74.28 24.59
C TRP A 5 1.64 73.95 25.68
N LEU A 6 1.72 72.66 26.06
CA LEU A 6 2.99 71.95 26.28
C LEU A 6 2.84 70.43 25.99
N ASN A 7 3.61 69.98 24.99
CA ASN A 7 4.23 68.66 24.75
C ASN A 7 3.55 67.35 25.22
N LEU A 8 3.34 66.43 24.27
CA LEU A 8 4.20 65.23 24.15
C LEU A 8 4.03 64.56 22.78
N LEU A 9 5.14 64.47 22.05
CA LEU A 9 5.29 63.73 20.80
C LEU A 9 5.20 62.22 21.12
N LEU A 10 4.14 61.53 20.69
CA LEU A 10 4.10 60.06 20.71
C LEU A 10 4.72 59.53 19.41
N LEU A 11 5.95 59.03 19.54
CA LEU A 11 6.65 58.25 18.53
C LEU A 11 5.78 57.01 18.18
N HIS A 12 5.16 57.00 17.00
CA HIS A 12 4.58 55.78 16.45
C HIS A 12 5.72 54.89 15.94
N LEU A 13 6.15 53.95 16.79
CA LEU A 13 6.88 52.77 16.37
C LEU A 13 6.02 52.03 15.33
N LEU A 14 6.42 52.13 14.07
CA LEU A 14 6.04 51.17 13.04
C LEU A 14 6.66 49.82 13.42
N CYS A 15 5.95 49.04 14.24
CA CYS A 15 6.16 47.61 14.30
C CYS A 15 5.77 47.05 12.93
N PHE A 16 6.77 46.83 12.07
CA PHE A 16 6.64 45.85 11.02
C PHE A 16 6.10 44.55 11.66
N PRO A 17 5.05 43.91 11.11
CA PRO A 17 4.72 42.58 11.55
C PRO A 17 5.98 41.71 11.34
N PRO A 18 6.30 40.79 12.27
CA PRO A 18 7.36 39.84 11.99
C PRO A 18 6.95 39.15 10.70
N PHE A 19 7.77 39.28 9.67
CA PHE A 19 7.73 38.34 8.56
C PHE A 19 7.80 36.97 9.23
N ALA A 20 6.67 36.26 9.26
CA ALA A 20 6.67 34.85 9.55
C ALA A 20 7.47 34.24 8.39
N VAL A 21 8.77 34.06 8.62
CA VAL A 21 9.57 33.12 7.85
C VAL A 21 8.89 31.79 8.13
N LYS A 22 7.96 31.40 7.26
CA LYS A 22 7.57 30.01 7.13
C LYS A 22 8.89 29.32 6.85
N THR A 23 9.44 28.67 7.87
CA THR A 23 10.54 27.75 7.70
C THR A 23 10.04 26.74 6.68
N THR A 24 10.46 26.92 5.43
CA THR A 24 10.25 25.94 4.38
C THR A 24 11.01 24.72 4.85
N HIS A 25 10.28 23.80 5.48
CA HIS A 25 10.80 22.47 5.71
C HIS A 25 11.13 21.97 4.31
N ALA A 26 12.42 21.72 4.06
CA ALA A 26 12.84 21.19 2.79
C ALA A 26 12.21 19.80 2.67
N VAL A 27 11.12 19.70 1.92
CA VAL A 27 10.49 18.41 1.62
C VAL A 27 11.38 17.70 0.61
N LEU A 28 11.91 16.55 1.02
CA LEU A 28 12.66 15.69 0.13
C LEU A 28 11.66 14.84 -0.65
N TYR A 29 11.76 14.90 -1.98
CA TYR A 29 10.95 14.10 -2.87
C TYR A 29 11.78 12.99 -3.49
N ARG A 30 11.31 11.75 -3.40
CA ARG A 30 11.80 10.67 -4.25
C ARG A 30 11.11 10.74 -5.60
N LYS A 31 11.82 10.33 -6.65
CA LYS A 31 11.38 10.39 -8.04
C LYS A 31 11.47 9.02 -8.69
N GLN A 32 10.58 8.79 -9.64
CA GLN A 32 10.55 7.61 -10.47
C GLN A 32 10.23 8.01 -11.90
N LEU A 33 11.01 7.52 -12.86
CA LEU A 33 10.76 7.70 -14.29
C LEU A 33 9.79 6.63 -14.82
N GLY A 34 9.08 6.94 -15.91
CA GLY A 34 8.35 5.97 -16.72
C GLY A 34 6.86 5.87 -16.42
N CYS A 35 6.33 6.75 -15.57
CA CYS A 35 4.90 6.78 -15.27
C CYS A 35 4.42 8.16 -14.82
N ARG A 36 3.13 8.39 -15.00
CA ARG A 36 2.40 9.55 -14.45
C ARG A 36 1.12 9.11 -13.77
N LEU A 37 0.56 10.01 -12.96
CA LEU A 37 -0.78 9.88 -12.45
C LEU A 37 -1.79 9.93 -13.60
N GLU A 38 -2.80 9.07 -13.53
CA GLU A 38 -3.93 9.08 -14.45
C GLU A 38 -4.84 10.29 -14.19
N THR A 39 -5.13 10.56 -12.90
CA THR A 39 -5.99 11.64 -12.43
C THR A 39 -5.23 12.60 -11.52
N CYS A 40 -5.55 13.89 -11.61
CA CYS A 40 -4.94 14.94 -10.81
C CYS A 40 -5.93 15.52 -9.81
N ALA A 41 -5.49 15.76 -8.58
CA ALA A 41 -6.21 16.65 -7.66
C ALA A 41 -6.08 18.11 -8.12
N GLU A 42 -4.87 18.50 -8.54
CA GLU A 42 -4.58 19.79 -9.15
C GLU A 42 -3.71 19.59 -10.40
N SER A 43 -3.96 20.34 -11.47
CA SER A 43 -3.20 20.22 -12.73
C SER A 43 -2.73 21.58 -13.21
N TYR A 44 -1.48 21.63 -13.66
CA TYR A 44 -0.85 22.81 -14.25
C TYR A 44 -0.23 22.44 -15.60
N LEU A 45 -0.15 23.43 -16.49
CA LEU A 45 0.52 23.35 -17.78
C LEU A 45 1.74 24.27 -17.79
N ASP A 46 2.60 24.11 -18.80
CA ASP A 46 3.80 24.93 -19.00
C ASP A 46 4.79 24.90 -17.82
N VAL A 47 4.78 23.81 -17.05
CA VAL A 47 5.75 23.58 -15.97
C VAL A 47 7.01 22.98 -16.57
N PHE A 48 8.10 23.76 -16.57
CA PHE A 48 9.33 23.40 -17.29
C PHE A 48 10.19 22.32 -16.62
N SER A 49 9.89 21.87 -15.41
CA SER A 49 10.64 20.80 -14.76
C SER A 49 9.89 20.13 -13.61
N VAL A 50 10.25 18.89 -13.33
CA VAL A 50 9.76 18.15 -12.15
C VAL A 50 10.07 18.89 -10.85
N SER A 51 11.20 19.61 -10.76
CA SER A 51 11.54 20.38 -9.55
C SER A 51 10.59 21.56 -9.34
N LYS A 52 10.13 22.22 -10.41
CA LYS A 52 9.08 23.24 -10.31
C LYS A 52 7.73 22.62 -9.93
N CYS A 53 7.41 21.46 -10.48
CA CYS A 53 6.18 20.74 -10.14
C CYS A 53 6.17 20.31 -8.65
N ALA A 54 7.28 19.77 -8.14
CA ALA A 54 7.45 19.45 -6.73
C ALA A 54 7.40 20.71 -5.84
N ALA A 55 7.93 21.85 -6.30
CA ALA A 55 7.79 23.10 -5.58
C ALA A 55 6.32 23.55 -5.49
N LEU A 56 5.53 23.42 -6.57
CA LEU A 56 4.08 23.66 -6.53
C LEU A 56 3.38 22.74 -5.53
N CYS A 57 3.76 21.46 -5.51
CA CYS A 57 3.27 20.51 -4.52
C CYS A 57 3.54 20.97 -3.08
N SER A 58 4.78 21.36 -2.77
CA SER A 58 5.15 21.84 -1.42
C SER A 58 4.44 23.13 -1.00
N LEU A 59 3.92 23.89 -1.95
CA LEU A 59 3.13 25.10 -1.72
C LEU A 59 1.63 24.81 -1.60
N SER A 60 1.15 23.71 -2.20
CA SER A 60 -0.20 23.20 -1.96
C SER A 60 -0.28 22.62 -0.55
N GLY A 61 -1.25 23.06 0.24
CA GLY A 61 -1.38 22.64 1.64
C GLY A 61 -1.77 21.17 1.83
N GLN A 62 -2.07 20.45 0.75
CA GLN A 62 -2.58 19.07 0.77
C GLN A 62 -1.79 18.12 -0.13
N CYS A 63 -0.88 18.63 -0.98
CA CYS A 63 -0.16 17.79 -1.93
C CYS A 63 0.97 17.01 -1.24
N VAL A 64 1.06 15.72 -1.57
CA VAL A 64 2.11 14.81 -1.07
C VAL A 64 2.83 14.07 -2.20
N SER A 65 2.27 14.12 -3.41
CA SER A 65 2.83 13.48 -4.59
C SER A 65 2.41 14.16 -5.88
N GLY A 66 3.03 13.78 -6.99
CA GLY A 66 2.63 14.26 -8.29
C GLY A 66 3.41 13.60 -9.42
N SER A 67 3.11 14.00 -10.66
CA SER A 67 3.86 13.61 -11.83
C SER A 67 4.05 14.77 -12.78
N HIS A 68 5.21 14.81 -13.42
CA HIS A 68 5.56 15.80 -14.44
C HIS A 68 5.83 15.11 -15.77
N VAL A 69 5.22 15.61 -16.85
CA VAL A 69 5.48 15.17 -18.22
C VAL A 69 6.31 16.23 -18.93
N PRO A 70 7.60 15.98 -19.22
CA PRO A 70 8.48 16.96 -19.83
C PRO A 70 8.01 17.46 -21.20
N ALA A 71 7.50 16.55 -22.05
CA ALA A 71 7.10 16.87 -23.41
C ALA A 71 5.95 17.90 -23.50
N THR A 72 5.01 17.86 -22.55
CA THR A 72 3.83 18.74 -22.52
C THR A 72 3.93 19.85 -21.47
N GLY A 73 4.91 19.77 -20.56
CA GLY A 73 4.98 20.62 -19.38
C GLY A 73 3.84 20.36 -18.38
N GLN A 74 3.10 19.27 -18.52
CA GLN A 74 2.00 18.94 -17.62
C GLN A 74 2.53 18.55 -16.23
N CYS A 75 2.02 19.22 -15.20
CA CYS A 75 2.28 18.93 -13.80
C CYS A 75 0.97 18.54 -13.14
N CYS A 76 0.89 17.30 -12.67
CA CYS A 76 -0.29 16.70 -12.05
C CYS A 76 0.02 16.44 -10.59
N LEU A 77 -0.71 17.06 -9.66
CA LEU A 77 -0.53 16.93 -8.23
C LEU A 77 -1.58 16.00 -7.63
N SER A 78 -1.24 15.32 -6.53
CA SER A 78 -2.14 14.48 -5.76
C SER A 78 -1.95 14.69 -4.26
N ASP A 79 -3.07 14.61 -3.55
CA ASP A 79 -3.16 14.63 -2.08
C ASP A 79 -2.99 13.23 -1.47
N ARG A 80 -2.55 12.25 -2.28
CA ARG A 80 -2.43 10.84 -1.89
C ARG A 80 -1.05 10.30 -2.21
N TYR A 81 -0.61 9.37 -1.36
CA TYR A 81 0.58 8.56 -1.61
C TYR A 81 0.26 7.39 -2.55
N THR A 82 1.28 6.75 -3.14
CA THR A 82 1.09 5.59 -4.04
C THR A 82 0.35 4.43 -3.39
N TYR A 83 0.59 4.21 -2.09
CA TYR A 83 0.04 3.13 -1.27
C TYR A 83 -1.38 3.42 -0.75
N GLN A 84 -2.00 4.54 -1.16
CA GLN A 84 -3.38 4.90 -0.82
C GLN A 84 -4.31 4.70 -2.03
N PRO A 85 -5.60 4.39 -1.80
CA PRO A 85 -6.58 4.26 -2.89
C PRO A 85 -6.79 5.57 -3.63
N GLY A 86 -7.07 5.49 -4.93
CA GLY A 86 -7.43 6.64 -5.77
C GLY A 86 -6.28 7.25 -6.58
N ASN A 87 -5.06 6.72 -6.47
CA ASN A 87 -3.98 7.00 -7.42
C ASN A 87 -3.82 5.80 -8.36
N ASP A 88 -4.21 5.99 -9.63
CA ASP A 88 -3.90 5.09 -10.74
C ASP A 88 -2.83 5.70 -11.65
N PHE A 89 -2.14 4.85 -12.40
CA PHE A 89 -0.92 5.21 -13.11
C PHE A 89 -1.00 4.83 -14.59
N VAL A 90 -0.49 5.73 -15.42
CA VAL A 90 -0.30 5.50 -16.85
C VAL A 90 1.19 5.39 -17.13
N GLN A 91 1.60 4.33 -17.83
CA GLN A 91 2.98 4.21 -18.30
C GLN A 91 3.26 5.27 -19.36
N GLU A 92 4.31 6.05 -19.10
CA GLU A 92 4.73 7.12 -20.00
C GLU A 92 6.22 7.33 -19.82
N ALA A 93 7.01 6.99 -20.84
CA ALA A 93 8.46 6.80 -20.73
C ALA A 93 9.22 8.01 -20.17
N GLU A 94 8.80 9.23 -20.55
CA GLU A 94 9.46 10.47 -20.12
C GLU A 94 8.83 11.07 -18.87
N ALA A 95 7.67 10.57 -18.43
CA ALA A 95 7.01 11.10 -17.25
C ALA A 95 7.78 10.75 -15.99
N VAL A 96 7.83 11.71 -15.06
CA VAL A 96 8.48 11.56 -13.77
C VAL A 96 7.43 11.68 -12.68
N TYR A 97 7.12 10.57 -12.02
CA TYR A 97 6.39 10.55 -10.76
C TYR A 97 7.31 10.97 -9.61
N PHE A 98 6.76 11.69 -8.63
CA PHE A 98 7.46 12.07 -7.41
C PHE A 98 6.53 12.00 -6.21
N GLN A 99 7.12 11.79 -5.03
CA GLN A 99 6.40 11.71 -3.77
C GLN A 99 7.31 12.12 -2.61
N ASP A 100 6.73 12.73 -1.57
CA ASP A 100 7.45 13.01 -0.33
C ASP A 100 8.13 11.72 0.17
N GLU A 101 9.40 11.81 0.56
CA GLU A 101 10.12 10.68 1.13
C GLU A 101 9.54 10.34 2.50
N LYS A 102 9.22 9.06 2.67
CA LYS A 102 8.75 8.45 3.91
C LYS A 102 9.59 7.21 4.18
N ASP A 103 9.83 6.93 5.46
CA ASP A 103 10.55 5.72 5.86
C ASP A 103 9.73 4.45 5.56
N TYR A 104 8.41 4.55 5.71
CA TYR A 104 7.48 3.44 5.51
C TYR A 104 6.20 3.86 4.77
N ALA A 105 5.52 2.88 4.17
CA ALA A 105 4.24 3.05 3.49
C ALA A 105 3.08 3.09 4.50
N GLU A 106 2.93 4.22 5.20
CA GLU A 106 1.99 4.41 6.30
C GLU A 106 0.68 5.08 5.84
N ASN A 107 -0.45 4.46 6.17
CA ASN A 107 -1.79 5.00 5.93
C ASN A 107 -2.67 4.89 7.18
N GLY A 108 -2.74 5.98 7.96
CA GLY A 108 -3.40 5.97 9.26
C GLY A 108 -2.60 5.12 10.25
N GLN A 109 -3.26 4.12 10.85
CA GLN A 109 -2.63 3.17 11.80
C GLN A 109 -1.90 2.01 11.11
N TRP A 110 -2.02 1.87 9.79
CA TRP A 110 -1.52 0.71 9.05
C TRP A 110 -0.23 1.06 8.31
N THR A 111 0.77 0.20 8.46
CA THR A 111 2.00 0.26 7.68
C THR A 111 2.06 -0.94 6.74
N MET A 112 2.11 -0.71 5.42
CA MET A 112 2.24 -1.79 4.44
C MET A 112 3.64 -2.40 4.55
N VAL A 113 3.69 -3.70 4.81
CA VAL A 113 4.96 -4.44 4.98
C VAL A 113 5.23 -5.45 3.89
N PHE A 114 4.21 -5.77 3.10
CA PHE A 114 4.32 -6.66 1.95
C PHE A 114 3.29 -6.29 0.90
N ARG A 115 3.71 -6.35 -0.36
CA ARG A 115 2.81 -6.27 -1.52
C ARG A 115 3.22 -7.31 -2.54
N ALA A 116 2.26 -8.13 -2.97
CA ALA A 116 2.40 -9.04 -4.08
C ALA A 116 1.45 -8.67 -5.21
N ILE A 117 1.87 -8.93 -6.46
CA ILE A 117 1.08 -8.70 -7.67
C ILE A 117 0.78 -10.03 -8.35
N SER A 118 -0.45 -10.19 -8.83
CA SER A 118 -0.84 -11.41 -9.54
C SER A 118 -0.11 -11.53 -10.89
N SER A 119 -0.04 -12.75 -11.43
CA SER A 119 0.42 -13.04 -12.79
C SER A 119 1.85 -12.61 -13.14
N ASN A 120 2.73 -12.38 -12.16
CA ASN A 120 4.13 -11.98 -12.40
C ASN A 120 5.13 -13.16 -12.42
N GLY A 121 4.67 -14.39 -12.20
CA GLY A 121 5.51 -15.59 -12.18
C GLY A 121 6.41 -15.74 -10.95
N GLN A 122 6.32 -14.84 -9.96
CA GLN A 122 7.14 -14.90 -8.74
C GLN A 122 6.35 -15.54 -7.60
N ASN A 123 7.03 -16.37 -6.81
CA ASN A 123 6.41 -17.05 -5.69
C ASN A 123 6.18 -16.08 -4.51
N VAL A 124 4.93 -15.96 -4.06
CA VAL A 124 4.53 -15.03 -2.98
C VAL A 124 5.05 -15.50 -1.64
N HIS A 125 4.99 -16.80 -1.34
CA HIS A 125 5.49 -17.37 -0.10
C HIS A 125 6.98 -17.08 0.09
N ASP A 126 7.78 -17.41 -0.93
CA ASP A 126 9.22 -17.22 -0.89
C ASP A 126 9.55 -15.73 -0.78
N ALA A 127 8.86 -14.86 -1.52
CA ALA A 127 9.04 -13.42 -1.41
C ALA A 127 8.70 -12.88 0.00
N PHE A 128 7.61 -13.34 0.61
CA PHE A 128 7.21 -12.93 1.96
C PHE A 128 8.24 -13.36 3.02
N LEU A 129 8.81 -14.56 2.87
CA LEU A 129 9.78 -15.13 3.81
C LEU A 129 11.25 -14.83 3.48
N ASN A 130 11.56 -14.11 2.40
CA ASN A 130 12.94 -13.82 1.96
C ASN A 130 13.72 -12.86 2.89
N ILE A 131 14.14 -13.35 4.06
CA ILE A 131 14.80 -12.56 5.11
C ILE A 131 16.07 -11.88 4.57
N GLY A 132 16.26 -10.61 4.96
CA GLY A 132 17.41 -9.81 4.53
C GLY A 132 17.26 -9.18 3.14
N ASN A 133 16.18 -9.48 2.40
CA ASN A 133 15.87 -8.85 1.13
C ASN A 133 14.65 -7.92 1.26
N TYR A 134 14.90 -6.64 1.57
CA TYR A 134 13.86 -5.62 1.78
C TYR A 134 13.99 -4.46 0.80
N HIS A 135 12.87 -3.81 0.52
CA HIS A 135 12.69 -2.90 -0.61
C HIS A 135 12.35 -1.46 -0.19
N ASP A 136 12.33 -1.17 1.10
CA ASP A 136 12.04 0.13 1.69
C ASP A 136 13.32 0.88 2.13
N SER A 137 14.47 0.20 2.24
CA SER A 137 15.70 0.84 2.69
C SER A 137 16.37 1.71 1.61
N PRO A 138 16.63 3.00 1.89
CA PRO A 138 17.38 3.88 0.98
C PRO A 138 18.80 3.37 0.67
N LEU A 139 19.39 2.61 1.60
CA LEU A 139 20.76 2.08 1.48
C LEU A 139 20.80 0.66 0.88
N GLY A 140 19.65 -0.02 0.78
CA GLY A 140 19.54 -1.45 0.44
C GLY A 140 18.95 -1.75 -0.95
N GLY A 141 18.77 -0.75 -1.82
CA GLY A 141 18.13 -0.95 -3.13
C GLY A 141 16.62 -0.77 -3.08
N ALA A 142 16.17 0.38 -2.57
CA ALA A 142 14.76 0.69 -2.44
C ALA A 142 14.01 0.53 -3.77
N ALA A 143 12.85 -0.12 -3.72
CA ALA A 143 12.01 -0.32 -4.89
C ALA A 143 11.46 1.02 -5.42
N PRO A 144 11.06 1.06 -6.71
CA PRO A 144 10.29 2.16 -7.28
C PRO A 144 9.08 2.51 -6.39
N LEU A 145 8.73 3.79 -6.30
CA LEU A 145 7.60 4.28 -5.50
C LEU A 145 6.28 3.59 -5.83
N THR A 146 6.07 3.28 -7.10
CA THR A 146 4.87 2.58 -7.61
C THR A 146 4.78 1.14 -7.14
N CYS A 147 5.90 0.50 -6.78
CA CYS A 147 5.89 -0.85 -6.26
C CYS A 147 5.22 -0.98 -4.90
N TRP A 148 5.01 0.12 -4.18
CA TRP A 148 4.23 0.13 -2.94
C TRP A 148 2.74 0.44 -3.17
N SER A 149 2.32 0.63 -4.42
CA SER A 149 0.92 0.97 -4.72
C SER A 149 -0.02 -0.21 -4.55
N ILE A 150 -1.23 0.07 -4.05
CA ILE A 150 -2.34 -0.90 -4.06
C ILE A 150 -3.00 -1.02 -5.45
N SER A 151 -2.65 -0.14 -6.39
CA SER A 151 -3.07 -0.23 -7.79
C SER A 151 -2.16 -1.19 -8.56
N ALA A 152 -2.76 -2.03 -9.41
CA ALA A 152 -2.02 -2.87 -10.34
C ALA A 152 -1.60 -2.12 -11.61
N SER A 153 -2.19 -0.95 -11.90
CA SER A 153 -1.75 -0.06 -12.99
C SER A 153 -0.35 0.49 -12.74
N ALA A 154 0.03 0.58 -11.45
CA ALA A 154 1.32 1.02 -10.99
C ALA A 154 2.42 0.06 -11.47
N PRO A 155 3.40 0.50 -12.28
CA PRO A 155 4.43 -0.39 -12.82
C PRO A 155 5.26 -1.00 -11.69
N CYS A 156 5.21 -2.32 -11.56
CA CYS A 156 6.08 -3.06 -10.65
C CYS A 156 6.23 -4.53 -11.08
N PRO A 157 7.44 -4.99 -11.42
CA PRO A 157 7.63 -6.35 -11.94
C PRO A 157 7.80 -7.42 -10.84
N TYR A 158 7.85 -7.04 -9.57
CA TYR A 158 8.15 -7.95 -8.46
C TYR A 158 7.29 -7.71 -7.22
N HIS A 159 7.29 -8.68 -6.32
CA HIS A 159 6.74 -8.53 -4.98
C HIS A 159 7.70 -7.69 -4.15
N VAL A 160 7.18 -6.80 -3.31
CA VAL A 160 8.00 -5.99 -2.40
C VAL A 160 7.70 -6.33 -0.95
N ARG A 161 8.73 -6.20 -0.12
CA ARG A 161 8.66 -6.40 1.32
C ARG A 161 9.45 -5.36 2.08
N SER A 162 8.98 -5.07 3.28
CA SER A 162 9.57 -4.11 4.20
C SER A 162 10.60 -4.80 5.12
N LYS A 163 11.60 -4.02 5.56
CA LYS A 163 12.52 -4.43 6.63
C LYS A 163 11.78 -4.72 7.95
N LEU A 164 10.58 -4.17 8.15
CA LEU A 164 9.75 -4.44 9.33
C LEU A 164 9.43 -5.93 9.48
N LEU A 165 9.34 -6.70 8.38
CA LEU A 165 9.17 -8.16 8.47
C LEU A 165 10.38 -8.87 9.08
N ASP A 166 11.61 -8.37 8.84
CA ASP A 166 12.82 -8.91 9.48
C ASP A 166 12.84 -8.55 10.97
N LEU A 167 12.51 -7.30 11.31
CA LEU A 167 12.42 -6.88 12.71
C LEU A 167 11.35 -7.66 13.48
N TRP A 168 10.24 -8.02 12.83
CA TRP A 168 9.20 -8.84 13.43
C TRP A 168 9.66 -10.29 13.60
N LYS A 169 10.35 -10.87 12.60
CA LYS A 169 10.98 -12.19 12.72
C LYS A 169 11.97 -12.26 13.87
N ASP A 170 12.76 -11.21 14.06
CA ASP A 170 13.77 -11.10 15.12
C ASP A 170 13.19 -10.66 16.47
N GLU A 171 11.85 -10.60 16.60
CA GLU A 171 11.12 -10.20 17.81
C GLU A 171 11.49 -8.78 18.32
N THR A 172 12.08 -7.95 17.46
CA THR A 172 12.43 -6.55 17.76
C THR A 172 11.20 -5.66 17.75
N ILE A 173 10.20 -6.02 16.94
CA ILE A 173 8.87 -5.42 16.96
C ILE A 173 7.81 -6.50 17.14
N SER A 174 6.68 -6.15 17.74
CA SER A 174 5.52 -7.02 17.90
C SER A 174 4.29 -6.28 17.42
N PRO A 175 3.65 -6.68 16.30
CA PRO A 175 2.44 -6.03 15.84
C PRO A 175 1.28 -6.27 16.81
N ASN A 176 0.46 -5.25 17.04
CA ASN A 176 -0.81 -5.36 17.76
C ASN A 176 -1.85 -6.04 16.87
N LYS A 177 -1.91 -5.64 15.59
CA LYS A 177 -2.81 -6.23 14.60
C LYS A 177 -2.11 -6.40 13.27
N ILE A 178 -2.61 -7.33 12.49
CA ILE A 178 -2.12 -7.62 11.14
C ILE A 178 -3.32 -7.63 10.21
N LYS A 179 -3.25 -6.91 9.09
CA LYS A 179 -4.30 -6.91 8.07
C LYS A 179 -3.78 -7.60 6.81
N PHE A 180 -4.50 -8.64 6.38
CA PHE A 180 -4.41 -9.18 5.03
C PHE A 180 -5.48 -8.52 4.16
N ALA A 181 -5.14 -8.07 2.97
CA ALA A 181 -6.10 -7.48 2.04
C ALA A 181 -5.81 -7.83 0.58
N LEU A 182 -6.88 -7.96 -0.19
CA LEU A 182 -6.85 -8.14 -1.63
C LEU A 182 -7.51 -6.94 -2.31
N TYR A 183 -6.90 -6.49 -3.41
CA TYR A 183 -7.37 -5.35 -4.19
C TYR A 183 -7.64 -5.76 -5.64
N LYS A 184 -8.77 -5.30 -6.16
CA LYS A 184 -9.16 -5.41 -7.56
C LYS A 184 -9.43 -3.99 -8.06
N ASP A 185 -8.75 -3.58 -9.12
CA ASP A 185 -8.92 -2.25 -9.73
C ASP A 185 -8.84 -1.13 -8.65
N SER A 186 -7.79 -1.18 -7.84
CA SER A 186 -7.50 -0.24 -6.72
C SER A 186 -8.54 -0.20 -5.58
N THR A 187 -9.50 -1.12 -5.59
CA THR A 187 -10.55 -1.25 -4.58
C THR A 187 -10.31 -2.47 -3.70
N GLU A 188 -10.41 -2.32 -2.38
CA GLU A 188 -10.32 -3.44 -1.45
C GLU A 188 -11.54 -4.36 -1.60
N VAL A 189 -11.32 -5.60 -2.03
CA VAL A 189 -12.40 -6.57 -2.29
C VAL A 189 -12.52 -7.65 -1.22
N ALA A 190 -11.45 -7.88 -0.45
CA ALA A 190 -11.46 -8.78 0.69
C ALA A 190 -10.43 -8.32 1.73
N ASN A 191 -10.76 -8.45 3.01
CA ASN A 191 -9.79 -8.27 4.08
C ASN A 191 -10.06 -9.18 5.28
N ILE A 192 -9.00 -9.50 6.00
CA ILE A 192 -9.05 -10.20 7.29
C ILE A 192 -8.04 -9.52 8.22
N VAL A 193 -8.49 -9.13 9.41
CA VAL A 193 -7.67 -8.54 10.46
C VAL A 193 -7.44 -9.57 11.55
N PHE A 194 -6.18 -9.75 11.94
CA PHE A 194 -5.73 -10.72 12.91
C PHE A 194 -5.14 -10.05 14.15
N ASP A 195 -5.23 -10.73 15.28
CA ASP A 195 -4.48 -10.44 16.50
C ASP A 195 -2.99 -10.77 16.26
N GLY A 196 -2.18 -9.71 16.26
CA GLY A 196 -0.75 -9.79 16.07
C GLY A 196 0.02 -10.19 17.32
N ALA A 197 -0.61 -10.18 18.50
CA ALA A 197 0.08 -10.47 19.75
C ALA A 197 0.67 -11.89 19.74
N LYS A 198 1.96 -11.98 20.08
CA LYS A 198 2.73 -13.24 20.11
C LYS A 198 2.64 -14.03 18.80
N SER A 199 2.51 -13.33 17.68
CA SER A 199 2.53 -13.93 16.35
C SER A 199 3.92 -13.78 15.72
N ASN A 200 4.19 -14.59 14.71
CA ASN A 200 5.38 -14.54 13.87
C ASN A 200 4.97 -14.68 12.41
N LEU A 201 5.94 -14.56 11.48
CA LEU A 201 5.73 -14.59 10.04
C LEU A 201 4.94 -15.81 9.51
N THR A 202 4.89 -16.92 10.24
CA THR A 202 4.30 -18.19 9.77
C THR A 202 3.04 -18.61 10.51
N ASN A 203 2.73 -18.03 11.68
CA ASN A 203 1.59 -18.45 12.51
C ASN A 203 0.47 -17.40 12.63
N TRP A 204 0.67 -16.20 12.09
CA TRP A 204 -0.28 -15.10 12.22
C TRP A 204 -1.55 -15.29 11.39
N PHE A 205 -1.41 -15.88 10.20
CA PHE A 205 -2.53 -16.15 9.30
C PHE A 205 -3.22 -17.44 9.74
N ASN A 206 -4.07 -17.32 10.76
CA ASN A 206 -4.79 -18.43 11.37
C ASN A 206 -6.18 -17.98 11.83
N SER A 207 -7.18 -18.84 11.67
CA SER A 207 -8.57 -18.52 12.06
C SER A 207 -8.73 -18.12 13.53
N THR A 208 -7.95 -18.71 14.44
CA THR A 208 -8.06 -18.43 15.88
C THR A 208 -7.56 -17.03 16.27
N ARG A 209 -6.91 -16.34 15.33
CA ARG A 209 -6.42 -14.97 15.51
C ARG A 209 -7.31 -13.94 14.85
N VAL A 210 -8.38 -14.33 14.16
CA VAL A 210 -9.24 -13.37 13.45
C VAL A 210 -9.96 -12.46 14.46
N ILE A 211 -9.80 -11.14 14.28
CA ILE A 211 -10.50 -10.10 15.03
C ILE A 211 -11.72 -9.62 14.24
N SER A 212 -11.54 -9.39 12.95
CA SER A 212 -12.59 -8.95 12.03
C SER A 212 -12.26 -9.34 10.60
N SER A 213 -13.26 -9.34 9.73
CA SER A 213 -13.05 -9.59 8.30
C SER A 213 -14.18 -9.02 7.45
N SER A 214 -13.99 -8.99 6.14
CA SER A 214 -15.06 -8.73 5.17
C SER A 214 -16.09 -9.88 5.08
N TYR A 215 -15.79 -11.03 5.68
CA TYR A 215 -16.65 -12.21 5.68
C TYR A 215 -17.38 -12.37 7.02
N THR A 216 -18.69 -12.56 6.96
CA THR A 216 -19.56 -12.62 8.14
C THR A 216 -19.66 -14.01 8.76
N ASP A 217 -19.15 -15.04 8.07
CA ASP A 217 -19.28 -16.46 8.44
C ASP A 217 -17.97 -17.12 8.87
N ILE A 218 -16.88 -16.34 9.01
CA ILE A 218 -15.67 -16.79 9.70
C ILE A 218 -15.95 -16.74 11.19
N SER A 219 -16.20 -17.91 11.79
CA SER A 219 -16.35 -18.01 13.25
C SER A 219 -15.02 -17.77 13.96
N THR A 220 -15.05 -16.93 15.00
CA THR A 220 -13.91 -16.74 15.92
C THR A 220 -13.86 -17.80 17.01
N ASP A 221 -14.95 -18.54 17.21
CA ASP A 221 -15.09 -19.53 18.28
C ASP A 221 -14.67 -20.94 17.85
N VAL A 222 -14.67 -21.21 16.55
CA VAL A 222 -14.36 -22.52 15.97
C VAL A 222 -13.14 -22.42 15.06
N PRO A 223 -12.06 -23.17 15.32
CA PRO A 223 -10.91 -23.21 14.42
C PRO A 223 -11.24 -23.86 13.07
N TYR A 224 -10.67 -23.30 11.99
CA TYR A 224 -10.72 -23.89 10.65
C TYR A 224 -9.36 -24.53 10.32
N PRO A 225 -9.27 -25.87 10.19
CA PRO A 225 -7.99 -26.55 9.92
C PRO A 225 -7.30 -26.13 8.61
N LEU A 226 -8.10 -25.66 7.65
CA LEU A 226 -7.67 -25.20 6.33
C LEU A 226 -7.50 -23.68 6.26
N PHE A 227 -7.39 -23.03 7.41
CA PHE A 227 -7.07 -21.61 7.52
C PHE A 227 -5.65 -21.45 8.09
N ASN A 228 -4.68 -21.40 7.18
CA ASN A 228 -3.26 -21.34 7.54
C ASN A 228 -2.43 -20.57 6.50
N PHE A 229 -1.24 -20.14 6.94
CA PHE A 229 -0.30 -19.41 6.09
C PHE A 229 0.19 -20.26 4.90
N VAL A 230 0.38 -21.56 5.11
CA VAL A 230 0.73 -22.51 4.06
C VAL A 230 -0.15 -23.74 4.17
N TYR A 231 -0.78 -24.09 3.05
CA TYR A 231 -1.39 -25.39 2.83
C TYR A 231 -0.57 -26.15 1.80
N VAL A 232 0.13 -27.19 2.26
CA VAL A 232 0.87 -28.11 1.40
C VAL A 232 0.18 -29.47 1.42
N ASP A 233 -0.15 -29.98 0.25
CA ASP A 233 -0.39 -31.41 0.04
C ASP A 233 0.60 -31.96 -1.00
N ALA A 234 0.50 -33.26 -1.33
CA ALA A 234 1.42 -33.93 -2.25
C ALA A 234 1.47 -33.30 -3.67
N TYR A 235 0.52 -32.43 -4.02
CA TYR A 235 0.31 -31.91 -5.38
C TYR A 235 0.12 -30.38 -5.43
N VAL A 236 -0.24 -29.72 -4.33
CA VAL A 236 -0.56 -28.29 -4.24
C VAL A 236 0.34 -27.57 -3.24
N ASN A 237 0.82 -26.38 -3.63
CA ASN A 237 1.32 -25.37 -2.71
C ASN A 237 0.41 -24.14 -2.79
N ARG A 238 -0.36 -23.88 -1.73
CA ARG A 238 -1.16 -22.65 -1.57
C ARG A 238 -0.66 -21.88 -0.38
N THR A 239 -0.56 -20.57 -0.55
CA THR A 239 -0.15 -19.63 0.51
C THR A 239 -1.36 -18.77 0.87
N PHE A 240 -1.41 -18.28 2.11
CA PHE A 240 -2.55 -17.52 2.61
C PHE A 240 -3.88 -18.22 2.30
N TYR A 241 -3.99 -19.45 2.76
CA TYR A 241 -5.09 -20.34 2.45
C TYR A 241 -6.15 -20.22 3.55
N ALA A 242 -7.28 -19.59 3.25
CA ALA A 242 -8.43 -19.54 4.15
C ALA A 242 -9.59 -20.27 3.49
N ALA A 243 -9.69 -21.58 3.77
CA ALA A 243 -10.75 -22.43 3.26
C ALA A 243 -11.61 -23.00 4.38
N HIS A 244 -12.90 -23.18 4.07
CA HIS A 244 -13.85 -23.85 4.95
C HIS A 244 -13.74 -25.37 4.80
N SER A 245 -13.64 -25.87 3.56
CA SER A 245 -13.51 -27.29 3.26
C SER A 245 -12.72 -27.54 1.98
N HIS A 246 -11.96 -28.64 1.96
CA HIS A 246 -11.22 -29.10 0.78
C HIS A 246 -11.54 -30.59 0.55
N ASN A 247 -12.51 -30.86 -0.32
CA ASN A 247 -13.02 -32.20 -0.61
C ASN A 247 -12.81 -32.57 -2.09
N GLY A 248 -11.93 -31.84 -2.78
CA GLY A 248 -11.66 -31.96 -4.20
C GLY A 248 -12.25 -30.78 -4.97
N CYS A 249 -11.69 -30.47 -6.13
CA CYS A 249 -11.98 -29.23 -6.87
C CYS A 249 -13.47 -28.84 -6.98
N PRO A 250 -14.42 -29.77 -7.22
CA PRO A 250 -15.84 -29.42 -7.31
C PRO A 250 -16.49 -29.03 -5.97
N ASP A 251 -15.88 -29.41 -4.85
CA ASP A 251 -16.38 -29.29 -3.48
C ASP A 251 -15.41 -28.52 -2.56
N ASP A 252 -14.55 -27.71 -3.16
CA ASP A 252 -13.68 -26.79 -2.45
C ASP A 252 -14.42 -25.47 -2.17
N TRP A 253 -14.45 -25.11 -0.89
CA TRP A 253 -15.12 -23.91 -0.38
C TRP A 253 -14.14 -23.08 0.41
N GLY A 254 -14.05 -21.80 0.11
CA GLY A 254 -13.14 -20.92 0.84
C GLY A 254 -13.42 -19.44 0.65
N TRP A 255 -12.67 -18.66 1.43
CA TRP A 255 -12.74 -17.20 1.47
C TRP A 255 -11.62 -16.58 0.65
N VAL A 256 -10.37 -16.99 0.84
CA VAL A 256 -9.21 -16.49 0.09
C VAL A 256 -8.18 -17.58 -0.12
N SER A 257 -7.44 -17.51 -1.23
CA SER A 257 -6.26 -18.34 -1.47
C SER A 257 -5.29 -17.66 -2.43
N VAL A 258 -3.99 -17.77 -2.14
CA VAL A 258 -2.92 -17.49 -3.12
C VAL A 258 -2.49 -18.79 -3.76
N VAL A 259 -2.74 -18.88 -5.06
CA VAL A 259 -2.44 -20.04 -5.88
C VAL A 259 -1.09 -19.82 -6.55
N GLU A 260 -0.12 -20.65 -6.17
CA GLU A 260 1.24 -20.67 -6.74
C GLU A 260 1.41 -21.73 -7.82
N ARG A 261 0.54 -22.74 -7.79
CA ARG A 261 0.46 -23.83 -8.78
C ARG A 261 -0.99 -24.27 -8.87
N PHE A 262 -1.47 -24.48 -10.09
CA PHE A 262 -2.85 -24.90 -10.33
C PHE A 262 -2.97 -26.43 -10.45
N LEU A 263 -4.02 -26.97 -9.83
CA LEU A 263 -4.53 -28.32 -10.11
C LEU A 263 -5.98 -28.28 -10.57
N CYS A 264 -6.77 -27.41 -9.96
CA CYS A 264 -8.18 -27.29 -10.24
C CYS A 264 -8.46 -26.30 -11.38
N ASP A 265 -9.59 -26.47 -12.07
CA ASP A 265 -9.95 -25.61 -13.20
C ASP A 265 -10.06 -24.13 -12.80
N TYR A 266 -10.53 -23.84 -11.59
CA TYR A 266 -10.64 -22.47 -11.06
C TYR A 266 -9.29 -21.83 -10.70
N GLU A 267 -8.21 -22.61 -10.69
CA GLU A 267 -6.85 -22.16 -10.43
C GLU A 267 -6.09 -21.87 -11.73
N ARG A 268 -6.66 -22.22 -12.89
CA ARG A 268 -6.00 -22.03 -14.18
C ARG A 268 -5.80 -20.55 -14.46
N GLY A 269 -4.55 -20.19 -14.74
CA GLY A 269 -4.15 -18.82 -15.05
C GLY A 269 -2.65 -18.66 -15.00
N VAL A 270 -2.20 -17.41 -15.13
CA VAL A 270 -0.79 -17.05 -14.87
C VAL A 270 -0.64 -16.86 -13.36
N VAL A 271 0.28 -17.63 -12.76
CA VAL A 271 0.55 -17.58 -11.32
C VAL A 271 1.51 -16.43 -10.98
N PRO A 272 1.50 -15.91 -9.74
CA PRO A 272 0.57 -16.25 -8.66
C PRO A 272 -0.83 -15.69 -8.94
N LEU A 273 -1.87 -16.43 -8.56
CA LEU A 273 -3.27 -16.03 -8.72
C LEU A 273 -3.89 -15.80 -7.34
N PHE A 274 -4.57 -14.67 -7.16
CA PHE A 274 -5.25 -14.34 -5.92
C PHE A 274 -6.75 -14.56 -6.09
N ILE A 275 -7.26 -15.63 -5.49
CA ILE A 275 -8.68 -15.94 -5.53
C ILE A 275 -9.36 -15.56 -4.23
N TYR A 276 -10.61 -15.11 -4.33
CA TYR A 276 -11.41 -14.74 -3.18
C TYR A 276 -12.90 -15.03 -3.39
N SER A 277 -13.65 -15.11 -2.29
CA SER A 277 -15.11 -15.11 -2.33
C SER A 277 -15.62 -13.69 -2.56
N GLN A 278 -16.39 -13.49 -3.64
CA GLN A 278 -16.91 -12.18 -4.00
C GLN A 278 -18.02 -11.69 -3.05
N GLY A 279 -18.69 -12.61 -2.36
CA GLY A 279 -19.72 -12.29 -1.37
C GLY A 279 -19.14 -12.10 0.04
N SER A 280 -20.00 -11.74 0.99
CA SER A 280 -19.62 -11.64 2.40
C SER A 280 -19.55 -12.99 3.12
N THR A 281 -19.58 -14.11 2.41
CA THR A 281 -19.57 -15.46 2.99
C THR A 281 -18.70 -16.39 2.15
N VAL A 282 -18.40 -17.58 2.64
CA VAL A 282 -17.68 -18.61 1.90
C VAL A 282 -18.36 -18.90 0.56
N THR A 283 -17.56 -19.06 -0.51
CA THR A 283 -18.07 -19.51 -1.80
C THR A 283 -17.42 -20.81 -2.22
N ARG A 284 -18.11 -21.55 -3.08
CA ARG A 284 -17.51 -22.63 -3.84
C ARG A 284 -16.58 -22.03 -4.89
N TRP A 285 -15.38 -22.59 -5.02
CA TRP A 285 -14.36 -22.03 -5.91
C TRP A 285 -14.59 -22.26 -7.40
N ASN A 286 -15.71 -22.82 -7.83
CA ASN A 286 -16.05 -22.91 -9.25
C ASN A 286 -16.21 -21.54 -9.93
N VAL A 287 -16.46 -20.46 -9.16
CA VAL A 287 -16.61 -19.08 -9.66
C VAL A 287 -15.94 -18.06 -8.72
N PRO A 288 -14.61 -18.12 -8.52
CA PRO A 288 -13.94 -17.22 -7.59
C PRO A 288 -13.86 -15.81 -8.20
N GLY A 289 -13.72 -14.80 -7.34
CA GLY A 289 -13.20 -13.51 -7.75
C GLY A 289 -11.68 -13.60 -7.93
N HIS A 290 -11.12 -12.75 -8.81
CA HIS A 290 -9.68 -12.59 -8.99
C HIS A 290 -9.24 -11.19 -8.59
N ALA A 291 -8.24 -11.11 -7.73
CA ALA A 291 -7.63 -9.85 -7.29
C ALA A 291 -6.29 -9.63 -7.98
N ASP A 292 -5.91 -8.35 -8.14
CA ASP A 292 -4.70 -7.98 -8.85
C ASP A 292 -3.50 -7.80 -7.89
N VAL A 293 -3.78 -7.32 -6.67
CA VAL A 293 -2.78 -7.02 -5.64
C VAL A 293 -3.18 -7.67 -4.32
N LEU A 294 -2.20 -8.23 -3.63
CA LEU A 294 -2.27 -8.65 -2.24
C LEU A 294 -1.38 -7.72 -1.42
N ALA A 295 -1.88 -7.22 -0.29
CA ALA A 295 -1.07 -6.47 0.66
C ALA A 295 -1.23 -7.00 2.10
N VAL A 296 -0.13 -6.92 2.86
CA VAL A 296 -0.11 -7.18 4.30
C VAL A 296 0.31 -5.90 5.02
N PHE A 297 -0.43 -5.55 6.06
CA PHE A 297 -0.18 -4.37 6.88
C PHE A 297 0.00 -4.75 8.34
N LEU A 298 0.86 -4.00 9.04
CA LEU A 298 1.03 -4.07 10.49
C LEU A 298 0.48 -2.81 11.15
N ASP A 299 -0.12 -2.99 12.32
CA ASP A 299 -0.42 -1.96 13.32
C ASP A 299 0.53 -2.21 14.49
N LEU A 300 1.50 -1.31 14.71
CA LEU A 300 2.62 -1.47 15.65
C LEU A 300 2.39 -0.73 16.97
#